data_AF-A0A0S8GXA3-F1
#
_entry.id   AF-A0A0S8GXA3-F1
#
_cell.length_a   1.000
_cell.length_b   1.000
_cell.length_c   1.000
_cell.angle_alpha   90.00
_cell.angle_beta   90.00
_cell.angle_gamma   90.00
#
_symmetry.space_group_name_H-M   'P 1'
#
loop_
_entity.id
_entity.type
_entity.pdbx_description
1 polymer ?
#
loop_
_entity_poly.entity_id
_entity_poly.type
_entity_poly.pdbx_seq_one_letter_code
_entity_poly.pdbx_strand_id
1 'polypeptide(L)'
;MNQTNEKKFSGRGLVSVLTTFSFIGLVFTGVVLFIVPPGWFVNSVGWSLLGLEKTQWQTLHNCFGLTFLGAVIFHIYLNWRPLLSYFKSRRFKRFAFRWDWILPVVFCGVILAGVVAQVPPFTTLAEWKDQVKRSWEEDYYADLPQLPPVDQLPDMTLSQLADETGLAVEVIVSNLENQGLPVESTDITIGEFAAANNTTIQRIGDLAIGLIGLGGGSGSGGELQSGAGHRAGEEHIGGKGGGLGRGSGAGQGERAGTQTSRGTGLGGGRGGAGGIGQMTLEQFCNVEGADLEAIIKKLHAKGIEASAKTTLRQIADQLGVHPRDLRGVLLYLP
;
A
#
# COMPACT_ATOMS: atom_id res chain seq x y z
N MET A 1 38.99 39.29 -29.60
CA MET A 1 37.61 38.81 -29.82
C MET A 1 37.37 37.60 -28.92
N ASN A 2 36.74 37.81 -27.76
CA ASN A 2 36.38 36.71 -26.87
C ASN A 2 35.09 36.08 -27.40
N GLN A 3 35.18 34.91 -28.03
CA GLN A 3 34.00 34.10 -28.27
C GLN A 3 33.55 33.51 -26.93
N THR A 4 32.53 34.10 -26.32
CA THR A 4 31.80 33.46 -25.23
C THR A 4 31.12 32.22 -25.82
N ASN A 5 31.66 31.07 -25.48
CA ASN A 5 31.16 29.77 -25.87
C ASN A 5 29.86 29.51 -25.09
N GLU A 6 28.75 30.11 -25.52
CA GLU A 6 27.45 29.86 -24.90
C GLU A 6 27.06 28.41 -25.16
N LYS A 7 27.13 27.58 -24.11
CA LYS A 7 26.67 26.19 -24.15
C LYS A 7 25.19 26.15 -24.47
N LYS A 8 24.85 25.92 -25.73
CA LYS A 8 23.45 25.75 -26.16
C LYS A 8 22.86 24.51 -25.51
N PHE A 9 21.76 24.68 -24.79
CA PHE A 9 20.99 23.59 -24.19
C PHE A 9 20.54 22.59 -25.26
N SER A 10 20.79 21.30 -25.03
CA SER A 10 20.38 20.22 -25.95
C SER A 10 19.22 19.44 -25.35
N GLY A 11 18.03 19.60 -25.91
CA GLY A 11 16.84 18.83 -25.49
C GLY A 11 17.03 17.31 -25.65
N ARG A 12 17.79 16.88 -26.66
CA ARG A 12 18.15 15.45 -26.83
C ARG A 12 19.03 14.96 -25.69
N GLY A 13 20.01 15.76 -25.29
CA GLY A 13 20.90 15.47 -24.17
C GLY A 13 20.13 15.36 -22.86
N LEU A 14 19.24 16.34 -22.59
CA LEU A 14 18.38 16.31 -21.41
C LEU A 14 17.55 15.02 -21.35
N VAL A 15 16.81 14.69 -22.41
CA VAL A 15 15.92 13.52 -22.43
C VAL A 15 16.70 12.22 -22.25
N SER A 16 17.89 12.09 -22.85
CA SER A 16 18.74 10.91 -22.66
C SER A 16 19.25 10.76 -21.23
N VAL A 17 19.69 11.87 -20.63
CA VAL A 17 20.14 11.90 -19.23
C VAL A 17 18.97 11.57 -18.30
N LEU A 18 17.80 12.19 -18.52
CA LEU A 18 16.58 11.94 -17.76
C LEU A 18 16.15 10.47 -17.83
N THR A 19 16.18 9.87 -19.03
CA THR A 19 15.88 8.43 -19.23
C THR A 19 16.84 7.56 -18.42
N THR A 20 18.13 7.90 -18.41
CA THR A 20 19.15 7.13 -17.69
C THR A 20 18.98 7.21 -16.18
N PHE A 21 18.81 8.41 -15.62
CA PHE A 21 18.66 8.59 -14.17
C PHE A 21 17.32 8.05 -13.64
N SER A 22 16.23 8.19 -14.41
CA SER A 22 14.94 7.60 -14.02
C SER A 22 14.96 6.07 -14.09
N PHE A 23 15.71 5.47 -15.03
CA PHE A 23 15.96 4.03 -15.04
C PHE A 23 16.73 3.55 -13.81
N ILE A 24 17.82 4.24 -13.43
CA ILE A 24 18.58 3.93 -12.21
C ILE A 24 17.67 4.04 -10.98
N GLY A 25 16.86 5.09 -10.90
CA GLY A 25 15.87 5.27 -9.84
C GLY A 25 14.86 4.13 -9.78
N LEU A 26 14.34 3.68 -10.92
CA LEU A 26 13.43 2.53 -11.01
C LEU A 26 14.06 1.23 -10.53
N VAL A 27 15.29 0.94 -10.95
CA VAL A 27 16.00 -0.28 -10.52
C VAL A 27 16.24 -0.23 -9.02
N PHE A 28 16.79 0.87 -8.51
CA PHE A 28 17.08 1.02 -7.08
C PHE A 28 15.82 0.89 -6.22
N THR A 29 14.77 1.64 -6.56
CA THR A 29 13.50 1.56 -5.83
C THR A 29 12.79 0.22 -6.01
N GLY A 30 12.93 -0.43 -7.18
CA GLY A 30 12.41 -1.76 -7.43
C GLY A 30 13.08 -2.83 -6.56
N VAL A 31 14.40 -2.75 -6.37
CA VAL A 31 15.14 -3.63 -5.45
C VAL A 31 14.67 -3.41 -4.01
N VAL A 32 14.51 -2.15 -3.58
CA VAL A 32 13.96 -1.86 -2.25
C VAL A 32 12.58 -2.49 -2.09
N LEU A 33 11.67 -2.28 -3.05
CA LEU A 33 10.32 -2.85 -3.02
C LEU A 33 10.28 -4.38 -3.14
N PHE A 34 11.34 -5.00 -3.66
CA PHE A 34 11.48 -6.46 -3.68
C PHE A 34 11.78 -7.03 -2.29
N ILE A 35 12.56 -6.30 -1.49
CA ILE A 35 12.99 -6.71 -0.14
C ILE A 35 11.98 -6.30 0.94
N VAL A 36 11.23 -5.22 0.70
CA VAL A 36 10.26 -4.65 1.65
C VAL A 36 9.27 -5.72 2.13
N PRO A 37 9.00 -5.80 3.45
CA PRO A 37 8.10 -6.79 4.03
C PRO A 37 6.64 -6.61 3.59
N PRO A 38 5.77 -7.62 3.83
CA PRO A 38 4.35 -7.57 3.49
C PRO A 38 3.62 -6.38 4.13
N GLY A 39 2.51 -5.95 3.50
CA GLY A 39 1.81 -4.71 3.86
C GLY A 39 1.27 -4.70 5.29
N TRP A 40 0.79 -5.85 5.77
CA TRP A 40 0.31 -6.00 7.13
C TRP A 40 1.45 -5.80 8.16
N PHE A 41 2.62 -6.41 7.92
CA PHE A 41 3.79 -6.31 8.81
C PHE A 41 4.30 -4.88 8.95
N VAL A 42 4.42 -4.15 7.83
CA VAL A 42 4.89 -2.75 7.85
C VAL A 42 4.00 -1.86 8.69
N ASN A 43 2.68 -2.09 8.65
CA ASN A 43 1.71 -1.32 9.42
C ASN A 43 1.80 -1.61 10.93
N SER A 44 2.30 -2.79 11.30
CA SER A 44 2.43 -3.24 12.68
C SER A 44 3.74 -2.81 13.33
N VAL A 45 4.88 -2.91 12.62
CA VAL A 45 6.21 -2.61 13.19
C VAL A 45 6.73 -1.20 12.90
N GLY A 46 5.95 -0.38 12.17
CA GLY A 46 6.39 0.96 11.78
C GLY A 46 7.64 0.94 10.89
N TRP A 47 7.74 -0.06 10.01
CA TRP A 47 8.94 -0.30 9.21
C TRP A 47 9.31 0.94 8.38
N SER A 48 10.58 1.32 8.45
CA SER A 48 11.17 2.34 7.59
C SER A 48 12.56 1.93 7.15
N LEU A 49 12.94 2.36 5.95
CA LEU A 49 14.28 2.16 5.41
C LEU A 49 14.78 3.51 4.88
N LEU A 50 15.98 3.91 5.32
CA LEU A 50 16.55 5.24 5.04
C LEU A 50 15.60 6.40 5.42
N GLY A 51 14.79 6.21 6.45
CA GLY A 51 13.82 7.21 6.92
C GLY A 51 12.55 7.33 6.06
N LEU A 52 12.34 6.44 5.09
CA LEU A 52 11.13 6.39 4.27
C LEU A 52 10.29 5.13 4.60
N GLU A 53 8.99 5.32 4.67
CA GLU A 53 7.99 4.26 4.82
C GLU A 53 7.79 3.50 3.50
N LYS A 54 7.22 2.29 3.57
CA LYS A 54 6.90 1.48 2.37
C LYS A 54 6.08 2.25 1.34
N THR A 55 5.06 2.98 1.78
CA THR A 55 4.17 3.77 0.91
C THR A 55 4.92 4.89 0.20
N GLN A 56 5.89 5.50 0.88
CA GLN A 56 6.76 6.53 0.31
C GLN A 56 7.72 5.93 -0.71
N TRP A 57 8.29 4.75 -0.44
CA TRP A 57 9.09 4.00 -1.42
C TRP A 57 8.28 3.61 -2.66
N GLN A 58 7.04 3.15 -2.48
CA GLN A 58 6.11 2.85 -3.58
C GLN A 58 5.80 4.11 -4.40
N THR A 59 5.53 5.22 -3.72
CA THR A 59 5.26 6.51 -4.36
C THR A 59 6.47 6.97 -5.18
N LEU A 60 7.67 6.86 -4.61
CA LEU A 60 8.92 7.20 -5.28
C LEU A 60 9.14 6.35 -6.53
N HIS A 61 8.93 5.04 -6.45
CA HIS A 61 9.01 4.13 -7.60
C HIS A 61 8.02 4.51 -8.71
N ASN A 62 6.76 4.78 -8.34
CA ASN A 62 5.73 5.19 -9.30
C ASN A 62 6.06 6.52 -9.98
N CYS A 63 6.57 7.50 -9.23
CA CYS A 63 7.03 8.78 -9.78
C CYS A 63 8.20 8.59 -10.77
N PHE A 64 9.18 7.75 -10.44
CA PHE A 64 10.26 7.40 -11.37
C PHE A 64 9.72 6.65 -12.60
N GLY A 65 8.73 5.76 -12.44
CA GLY A 65 8.07 5.04 -13.52
C GLY A 65 7.36 5.96 -14.51
N LEU A 66 6.56 6.90 -14.01
CA LEU A 66 5.88 7.89 -14.85
C LEU A 66 6.88 8.80 -15.57
N THR A 67 7.93 9.23 -14.85
CA THR A 67 9.02 10.04 -15.43
C THR A 67 9.76 9.28 -16.53
N PHE A 68 10.10 8.01 -16.28
CA PHE A 68 10.79 7.14 -17.23
C PHE A 68 9.92 6.89 -18.47
N LEU A 69 8.63 6.60 -18.29
CA LEU A 69 7.68 6.41 -19.39
C LEU A 69 7.63 7.66 -20.30
N GLY A 70 7.44 8.84 -19.70
CA GLY A 70 7.48 10.10 -20.44
C GLY A 70 8.82 10.33 -21.14
N ALA A 71 9.93 10.12 -20.43
CA ALA A 71 11.28 10.29 -20.97
C ALA A 71 11.53 9.35 -22.16
N VAL A 72 11.11 8.08 -22.10
CA VAL A 72 11.23 7.11 -23.19
C VAL A 72 10.39 7.50 -24.40
N ILE A 73 9.16 8.01 -24.21
CA ILE A 73 8.33 8.50 -25.31
C ILE A 73 9.06 9.64 -26.05
N PHE A 74 9.55 10.64 -25.32
CA PHE A 74 10.33 11.73 -25.91
C PHE A 74 11.65 11.23 -26.50
N HIS A 75 12.29 10.24 -25.88
CA HIS A 75 13.53 9.65 -26.37
C HIS A 75 13.29 8.99 -27.74
N ILE A 76 12.22 8.20 -27.88
CA ILE A 76 11.83 7.57 -29.15
C ILE A 76 11.47 8.63 -30.19
N TYR A 77 10.68 9.64 -29.82
CA TYR A 77 10.29 10.72 -30.73
C TYR A 77 11.51 11.49 -31.27
N LEU A 78 12.40 11.95 -30.38
CA LEU A 78 13.59 12.71 -30.77
C LEU A 78 14.61 11.84 -31.51
N ASN A 79 14.68 10.54 -31.21
CA ASN A 79 15.60 9.59 -31.84
C ASN A 79 14.93 8.72 -32.93
N TRP A 80 13.76 9.12 -33.44
CA TRP A 80 13.00 8.31 -34.41
C TRP A 80 13.79 8.04 -35.69
N ARG A 81 14.53 9.02 -36.21
CA ARG A 81 15.37 8.86 -37.40
C ARG A 81 16.53 7.86 -37.16
N PRO A 82 17.33 7.97 -36.08
CA PRO A 82 18.27 6.92 -35.68
C PRO A 82 17.63 5.55 -35.50
N LEU A 83 16.47 5.46 -34.84
CA LEU A 83 15.77 4.19 -34.65
C LEU A 83 15.36 3.57 -35.99
N LEU A 84 14.83 4.37 -36.92
CA LEU A 84 14.52 3.95 -38.28
C LEU A 84 15.76 3.56 -39.10
N SER A 85 16.93 4.08 -38.76
CA SER A 85 18.18 3.70 -39.46
C SER A 85 18.54 2.24 -39.23
N TYR A 86 18.14 1.64 -38.09
CA TYR A 86 18.29 0.19 -37.86
C TYR A 86 17.41 -0.66 -38.78
N PHE A 87 16.38 -0.09 -39.42
CA PHE A 87 15.56 -0.77 -40.44
C PHE A 87 16.11 -0.63 -41.87
N LYS A 88 17.15 0.20 -42.06
CA LYS A 88 17.68 0.53 -43.39
C LYS A 88 19.01 -0.17 -43.62
N SER A 89 19.10 -1.01 -44.65
CA SER A 89 20.39 -1.61 -45.02
C SER A 89 21.37 -0.54 -45.54
N ARG A 90 22.62 -0.56 -45.06
CA ARG A 90 23.70 0.33 -45.54
C ARG A 90 23.92 0.26 -47.05
N ARG A 91 23.53 -0.84 -47.70
CA ARG A 91 23.85 -1.14 -49.10
C ARG A 91 22.71 -0.87 -50.09
N PHE A 92 21.43 -0.93 -49.68
CA PHE A 92 20.30 -0.83 -50.65
C PHE A 92 19.25 0.24 -50.36
N LYS A 93 19.36 1.02 -49.27
CA LYS A 93 18.39 2.09 -48.90
C LYS A 93 16.90 1.65 -48.88
N ARG A 94 16.59 0.35 -48.93
CA ARG A 94 15.24 -0.23 -48.79
C ARG A 94 15.04 -0.78 -47.37
N PHE A 95 13.79 -0.79 -46.93
CA PHE A 95 13.35 -1.46 -45.70
C PHE A 95 13.64 -2.95 -45.87
N ALA A 96 14.54 -3.49 -45.06
CA ALA A 96 14.86 -4.91 -45.08
C ALA A 96 14.51 -5.47 -43.70
N PHE A 97 13.68 -6.50 -43.67
CA PHE A 97 13.36 -7.21 -42.44
C PHE A 97 14.65 -7.89 -41.94
N ARG A 98 15.12 -7.50 -40.75
CA ARG A 98 16.36 -7.96 -40.15
C ARG A 98 16.03 -8.78 -38.91
N TRP A 99 16.79 -9.85 -38.68
CA TRP A 99 16.70 -10.67 -37.45
C TRP A 99 16.81 -9.85 -36.16
N ASP A 100 17.45 -8.68 -36.24
CA ASP A 100 17.55 -7.68 -35.17
C ASP A 100 16.19 -7.28 -34.56
N TRP A 101 15.06 -7.47 -35.26
CA TRP A 101 13.70 -7.18 -34.75
C TRP A 101 12.96 -8.42 -34.28
N ILE A 102 13.19 -9.55 -34.93
CA ILE A 102 12.58 -10.83 -34.56
C ILE A 102 13.12 -11.27 -33.19
N LEU A 103 14.42 -11.11 -32.98
CA LEU A 103 15.07 -11.56 -31.74
C LEU A 103 14.50 -10.91 -30.48
N PRO A 104 14.35 -9.56 -30.37
CA PRO A 104 13.73 -8.96 -29.19
C PRO A 104 12.27 -9.37 -29.00
N VAL A 105 11.49 -9.48 -30.08
CA VAL A 105 10.07 -9.89 -30.01
C VAL A 105 9.95 -11.34 -29.54
N VAL A 106 10.73 -12.25 -30.12
CA VAL A 106 10.80 -13.65 -29.71
C VAL A 106 11.29 -13.75 -28.27
N PHE A 107 12.30 -12.98 -27.88
CA PHE A 107 12.81 -12.95 -26.51
C PHE A 107 11.73 -12.51 -25.51
N CYS A 108 11.00 -11.42 -25.79
CA CYS A 108 9.84 -11.02 -24.97
C CYS A 108 8.75 -12.10 -24.95
N GLY A 109 8.50 -12.76 -26.07
CA GLY A 109 7.56 -13.88 -26.18
C GLY A 109 7.97 -15.08 -25.34
N VAL A 110 9.26 -15.43 -25.31
CA VAL A 110 9.82 -16.50 -24.47
C VAL A 110 9.70 -16.16 -23.00
N ILE A 111 9.97 -14.91 -22.60
CA ILE A 111 9.75 -14.45 -21.22
C ILE A 111 8.27 -14.61 -20.83
N LEU A 112 7.36 -14.09 -21.66
CA LEU A 112 5.92 -14.19 -21.41
C LEU A 112 5.47 -15.66 -21.29
N ALA A 113 5.88 -16.50 -22.24
CA ALA A 113 5.55 -17.92 -22.24
C ALA A 113 6.10 -18.63 -20.99
N GLY A 114 7.33 -18.31 -20.58
CA GLY A 114 7.94 -18.90 -19.40
C GLY A 114 7.26 -18.50 -18.08
N VAL A 115 6.83 -17.24 -17.97
CA VAL A 115 6.03 -16.77 -16.81
C VAL A 115 4.67 -17.46 -16.78
N VAL A 116 3.95 -17.52 -17.90
CA VAL A 116 2.62 -18.15 -17.99
C VAL A 116 2.70 -19.66 -17.73
N ALA A 117 3.74 -20.32 -18.26
CA ALA A 117 3.96 -21.75 -18.05
C ALA A 117 4.50 -22.10 -16.65
N GLN A 118 4.80 -21.09 -15.82
CA GLN A 118 5.38 -21.27 -14.49
C GLN A 118 6.63 -22.18 -14.51
N VAL A 119 7.58 -21.87 -15.40
CA VAL A 119 8.85 -22.62 -15.50
C VAL A 119 10.04 -21.79 -14.99
N PRO A 120 11.13 -22.43 -14.53
CA PRO A 120 12.37 -21.73 -14.19
C PRO A 120 12.94 -20.93 -15.37
N PRO A 121 13.59 -19.78 -15.14
CA PRO A 121 13.93 -19.18 -13.83
C PRO A 121 12.81 -18.31 -13.23
N PHE A 122 11.65 -18.17 -13.88
CA PHE A 122 10.61 -17.24 -13.46
C PHE A 122 9.94 -17.64 -12.15
N THR A 123 9.69 -18.95 -11.97
CA THR A 123 9.22 -19.49 -10.69
C THR A 123 10.27 -19.35 -9.60
N THR A 124 11.55 -19.62 -9.90
CA THR A 124 12.64 -19.46 -8.93
C THR A 124 12.74 -18.02 -8.42
N LEU A 125 12.55 -17.03 -9.28
CA LEU A 125 12.51 -15.62 -8.87
C LEU A 125 11.29 -15.30 -7.97
N ALA A 126 10.13 -15.88 -8.28
CA ALA A 126 8.93 -15.71 -7.46
C ALA A 126 9.07 -16.37 -6.08
N GLU A 127 9.55 -17.61 -6.04
CA GLU A 127 9.85 -18.36 -4.83
C GLU A 127 10.87 -17.63 -3.95
N TRP A 128 11.92 -17.08 -4.55
CA TRP A 128 12.90 -16.28 -3.82
C TRP A 128 12.27 -15.03 -3.21
N LYS A 129 11.41 -14.32 -3.95
CA LYS A 129 10.66 -13.18 -3.41
C LYS A 129 9.82 -13.58 -2.21
N ASP A 130 9.16 -14.74 -2.29
CA ASP A 130 8.31 -15.23 -1.21
C ASP A 130 9.13 -15.73 -0.02
N GLN A 131 10.31 -16.30 -0.24
CA GLN A 131 11.25 -16.64 0.83
C GLN A 131 11.74 -15.40 1.57
N VAL A 132 12.11 -14.33 0.84
CA VAL A 132 12.49 -13.05 1.45
C VAL A 132 11.35 -12.47 2.27
N LYS A 133 10.09 -12.58 1.81
CA LYS A 133 8.94 -12.17 2.61
C LYS A 133 8.78 -13.02 3.87
N ARG A 134 8.87 -14.35 3.74
CA ARG A 134 8.74 -15.28 4.87
C ARG A 134 9.81 -15.08 5.93
N SER A 135 11.05 -14.74 5.57
CA SER A 135 12.08 -14.46 6.58
C SER A 135 11.72 -13.29 7.48
N TRP A 136 11.00 -12.28 6.96
CA TRP A 136 10.48 -11.20 7.81
C TRP A 136 9.37 -11.67 8.76
N GLU A 137 8.58 -12.65 8.33
CA GLU A 137 7.49 -13.22 9.12
C GLU A 137 8.03 -14.15 10.21
N GLU A 138 8.97 -15.04 9.88
CA GLU A 138 9.62 -15.95 10.82
C GLU A 138 10.33 -15.21 11.96
N ASP A 139 11.08 -14.14 11.66
CA ASP A 139 11.77 -13.33 12.67
C ASP A 139 10.80 -12.61 13.64
N TYR A 140 9.57 -12.34 13.21
CA TYR A 140 8.57 -11.62 14.01
C TYR A 140 7.59 -12.54 14.74
N TYR A 141 7.19 -13.63 14.10
CA TYR A 141 6.30 -14.64 14.68
C TYR A 141 7.03 -15.63 15.59
N ALA A 142 8.37 -15.61 15.64
CA ALA A 142 9.16 -16.42 16.57
C ALA A 142 8.67 -16.28 18.04
N ASP A 143 8.18 -15.08 18.40
CA ASP A 143 7.76 -14.75 19.75
C ASP A 143 6.23 -14.55 19.88
N LEU A 144 5.45 -14.71 18.80
CA LEU A 144 4.00 -14.52 18.80
C LEU A 144 3.24 -15.86 18.89
N PRO A 145 2.04 -15.86 19.50
CA PRO A 145 1.13 -16.99 19.44
C PRO A 145 0.81 -17.38 17.99
N GLN A 146 1.11 -18.62 17.59
CA GLN A 146 0.83 -19.09 16.22
C GLN A 146 -0.58 -19.63 16.12
N LEU A 147 -1.32 -19.24 15.08
CA LEU A 147 -2.63 -19.81 14.82
C LEU A 147 -2.48 -21.30 14.43
N PRO A 148 -3.27 -22.20 15.01
CA PRO A 148 -3.31 -23.60 14.58
C PRO A 148 -3.63 -23.74 13.08
N PRO A 149 -3.23 -24.85 12.43
CA PRO A 149 -3.59 -25.14 11.04
C PRO A 149 -5.08 -24.90 10.75
N VAL A 150 -5.37 -24.27 9.60
CA VAL A 150 -6.72 -23.79 9.27
C VAL A 150 -7.76 -24.91 9.18
N ASP A 151 -7.32 -26.13 8.88
CA ASP A 151 -8.14 -27.34 8.87
C ASP A 151 -8.60 -27.78 10.27
N GLN A 152 -7.89 -27.39 11.33
CA GLN A 152 -8.23 -27.73 12.72
C GLN A 152 -9.11 -26.66 13.38
N LEU A 153 -8.99 -25.40 12.96
CA LEU A 153 -9.73 -24.27 13.52
C LEU A 153 -11.25 -24.46 13.63
N PRO A 154 -11.99 -25.00 12.64
CA PRO A 154 -13.45 -25.05 12.69
C PRO A 154 -14.00 -25.76 13.91
N ASP A 155 -13.29 -26.80 14.38
CA ASP A 155 -13.73 -27.69 15.46
C ASP A 155 -13.19 -27.26 16.83
N MET A 156 -12.23 -26.32 16.88
CA MET A 156 -11.66 -25.82 18.13
C MET A 156 -12.60 -24.81 18.80
N THR A 157 -12.70 -24.87 20.14
CA THR A 157 -13.36 -23.83 20.94
C THR A 157 -12.44 -22.63 21.17
N LEU A 158 -12.99 -21.49 21.60
CA LEU A 158 -12.17 -20.33 21.97
C LEU A 158 -11.24 -20.63 23.16
N SER A 159 -11.68 -21.49 24.09
CA SER A 159 -10.86 -22.00 25.18
C SER A 159 -9.71 -22.90 24.70
N GLN A 160 -9.98 -23.84 23.79
CA GLN A 160 -8.94 -24.70 23.20
C GLN A 160 -7.94 -23.89 22.35
N LEU A 161 -8.42 -22.86 21.66
CA LEU A 161 -7.56 -21.93 20.94
C LEU A 161 -6.63 -21.18 21.91
N ALA A 162 -7.12 -20.78 23.08
CA ALA A 162 -6.32 -20.13 24.13
C ALA A 162 -5.18 -21.05 24.60
N ASP A 163 -5.50 -22.29 24.93
CA ASP A 163 -4.55 -23.29 25.40
C ASP A 163 -3.46 -23.59 24.35
N GLU A 164 -3.86 -23.78 23.08
CA GLU A 164 -2.94 -24.12 21.99
C GLU A 164 -2.00 -22.95 21.64
N THR A 165 -2.50 -21.71 21.74
CA THR A 165 -1.74 -20.49 21.41
C THR A 165 -0.94 -19.97 22.61
N GLY A 166 -1.15 -20.52 23.81
CA GLY A 166 -0.56 -20.03 25.06
C GLY A 166 -1.09 -18.67 25.52
N LEU A 167 -2.21 -18.22 24.97
CA LEU A 167 -2.89 -16.99 25.35
C LEU A 167 -3.88 -17.25 26.49
N ALA A 168 -4.08 -16.26 27.36
CA ALA A 168 -5.19 -16.30 28.31
C ALA A 168 -6.52 -16.17 27.55
N VAL A 169 -7.52 -16.98 27.90
CA VAL A 169 -8.83 -16.98 27.21
C VAL A 169 -9.50 -15.60 27.30
N GLU A 170 -9.23 -14.85 28.36
CA GLU A 170 -9.70 -13.48 28.56
C GLU A 170 -9.13 -12.52 27.52
N VAL A 171 -7.90 -12.75 27.05
CA VAL A 171 -7.27 -11.94 25.99
C VAL A 171 -7.96 -12.22 24.65
N ILE A 172 -8.24 -13.48 24.34
CA ILE A 172 -8.97 -13.87 23.13
C ILE A 172 -10.37 -13.25 23.11
N VAL A 173 -11.11 -13.37 24.22
CA VAL A 173 -12.44 -12.79 24.37
C VAL A 173 -12.37 -11.26 24.19
N SER A 174 -11.44 -10.60 24.89
CA SER A 174 -11.26 -9.16 24.78
C SER A 174 -10.96 -8.71 23.36
N ASN A 175 -10.11 -9.45 22.63
CA ASN A 175 -9.76 -9.13 21.25
C ASN A 175 -10.98 -9.21 20.31
N LEU A 176 -11.83 -10.22 20.48
CA LEU A 176 -13.06 -10.39 19.69
C LEU A 176 -14.10 -9.32 20.05
N GLU A 177 -14.31 -9.05 21.34
CA GLU A 177 -15.27 -8.04 21.81
C GLU A 177 -14.89 -6.63 21.34
N ASN A 178 -13.60 -6.29 21.37
CA ASN A 178 -13.07 -5.02 20.87
C ASN A 178 -13.33 -4.81 19.37
N GLN A 179 -13.65 -5.87 18.64
CA GLN A 179 -13.96 -5.86 17.21
C GLN A 179 -15.46 -5.93 16.95
N GLY A 180 -16.28 -5.74 18.00
CA GLY A 180 -17.74 -5.79 17.93
C GLY A 180 -18.30 -7.20 17.82
N LEU A 181 -17.53 -8.21 18.21
CA LEU A 181 -17.94 -9.62 18.24
C LEU A 181 -18.13 -10.06 19.69
N PRO A 182 -19.33 -9.89 20.28
CA PRO A 182 -19.59 -10.28 21.66
C PRO A 182 -19.47 -11.80 21.82
N VAL A 183 -18.77 -12.25 22.85
CA VAL A 183 -18.57 -13.68 23.13
C VAL A 183 -19.45 -14.08 24.31
N GLU A 184 -20.51 -14.86 24.03
CA GLU A 184 -21.43 -15.33 25.08
C GLU A 184 -20.91 -16.57 25.82
N SER A 185 -20.08 -17.38 25.15
CA SER A 185 -19.49 -18.58 25.71
C SER A 185 -18.12 -18.86 25.08
N THR A 186 -17.15 -19.27 25.90
CA THR A 186 -15.81 -19.68 25.45
C THR A 186 -15.77 -21.09 24.86
N ASP A 187 -16.86 -21.85 25.05
CA ASP A 187 -16.98 -23.24 24.58
C ASP A 187 -17.60 -23.34 23.18
N ILE A 188 -17.99 -22.20 22.58
CA ILE A 188 -18.42 -22.17 21.18
C ILE A 188 -17.24 -22.49 20.27
N THR A 189 -17.49 -23.29 19.23
CA THR A 189 -16.47 -23.57 18.22
C THR A 189 -16.23 -22.34 17.35
N ILE A 190 -15.00 -22.18 16.85
CA ILE A 190 -14.65 -21.08 15.93
C ILE A 190 -15.50 -21.16 14.65
N GLY A 191 -15.82 -22.38 14.18
CA GLY A 191 -16.70 -22.59 13.03
C GLY A 191 -18.12 -22.04 13.26
N GLU A 192 -18.73 -22.38 14.39
CA GLU A 192 -20.07 -21.89 14.75
C GLU A 192 -20.08 -20.38 15.01
N PHE A 193 -19.05 -19.87 15.69
CA PHE A 193 -18.91 -18.44 15.97
C PHE A 193 -18.73 -17.61 14.69
N ALA A 194 -17.94 -18.10 13.74
CA ALA A 194 -17.76 -17.46 12.43
C ALA A 194 -19.07 -17.43 11.63
N ALA A 195 -19.84 -18.52 11.65
CA ALA A 195 -21.14 -18.60 11.02
C ALA A 195 -22.16 -17.64 11.65
N ALA A 196 -22.22 -17.59 12.98
CA ALA A 196 -23.11 -16.69 13.73
C ALA A 196 -22.82 -15.20 13.44
N ASN A 197 -21.55 -14.85 13.24
CA ASN A 197 -21.10 -13.49 12.98
C ASN A 197 -20.88 -13.17 11.48
N ASN A 198 -21.32 -14.05 10.58
CA ASN A 198 -21.23 -13.89 9.13
C ASN A 198 -19.82 -13.48 8.64
N THR A 199 -18.80 -14.17 9.15
CA THR A 199 -17.39 -13.94 8.86
C THR A 199 -16.66 -15.26 8.59
N THR A 200 -15.38 -15.21 8.26
CA THR A 200 -14.59 -16.43 7.97
C THR A 200 -13.91 -16.98 9.23
N ILE A 201 -13.72 -18.30 9.27
CA ILE A 201 -13.03 -19.03 10.34
C ILE A 201 -11.63 -18.45 10.58
N GLN A 202 -10.88 -18.26 9.48
CA GLN A 202 -9.56 -17.65 9.52
C GLN A 202 -9.58 -16.25 10.13
N ARG A 203 -10.57 -15.42 9.76
CA ARG A 203 -10.70 -14.08 10.31
C ARG A 203 -11.02 -14.08 11.81
N ILE A 204 -11.86 -15.01 12.30
CA ILE A 204 -12.09 -15.16 13.75
C ILE A 204 -10.80 -15.56 14.45
N GLY A 205 -10.10 -16.57 13.95
CA GLY A 205 -8.82 -17.02 14.53
C GLY A 205 -7.82 -15.88 14.62
N ASP A 206 -7.61 -15.16 13.52
CA ASP A 206 -6.71 -14.02 13.45
C ASP A 206 -7.14 -12.87 14.39
N LEU A 207 -8.44 -12.60 14.54
CA LEU A 207 -8.91 -11.58 15.50
C LEU A 207 -8.68 -12.05 16.94
N ALA A 208 -8.99 -13.31 17.24
CA ALA A 208 -8.86 -13.91 18.56
C ALA A 208 -7.42 -13.82 19.08
N ILE A 209 -6.43 -14.19 18.25
CA ILE A 209 -5.01 -14.13 18.64
C ILE A 209 -4.38 -12.74 18.44
N GLY A 210 -5.16 -11.74 18.02
CA GLY A 210 -4.73 -10.34 17.93
C GLY A 210 -4.01 -9.94 16.63
N LEU A 211 -4.02 -10.77 15.59
CA LEU A 211 -3.39 -10.49 14.28
C LEU A 211 -4.12 -9.43 13.45
N ILE A 212 -5.46 -9.38 13.47
CA ILE A 212 -6.26 -8.45 12.64
C ILE A 212 -6.68 -7.18 13.40
N GLY A 213 -6.48 -7.12 14.72
CA GLY A 213 -6.71 -5.90 15.53
C GLY A 213 -5.84 -4.70 15.11
N LEU A 214 -4.78 -4.94 14.32
CA LEU A 214 -3.81 -3.97 13.83
C LEU A 214 -4.14 -3.45 12.41
N GLY A 215 -5.37 -2.97 12.20
CA GLY A 215 -5.65 -1.99 11.14
C GLY A 215 -6.58 -2.41 10.02
N GLY A 216 -7.84 -2.04 10.16
CA GLY A 216 -8.77 -1.85 9.05
C GLY A 216 -8.29 -0.75 8.12
N GLY A 217 -7.67 -1.14 7.00
CA GLY A 217 -7.26 -0.28 5.90
C GLY A 217 -7.23 -1.11 4.64
N SER A 218 -8.41 -1.31 4.07
CA SER A 218 -8.63 -1.95 2.77
C SER A 218 -7.64 -1.42 1.73
N GLY A 219 -6.78 -2.33 1.27
CA GLY A 219 -5.81 -2.12 0.21
C GLY A 219 -5.47 -3.44 -0.47
N SER A 220 -6.47 -4.32 -0.64
CA SER A 220 -6.34 -5.54 -1.43
C SER A 220 -6.51 -5.18 -2.90
N GLY A 221 -5.39 -4.80 -3.52
CA GLY A 221 -5.23 -4.82 -4.96
C GLY A 221 -4.64 -6.15 -5.38
N GLY A 222 -5.52 -7.10 -5.72
CA GLY A 222 -5.20 -8.22 -6.59
C GLY A 222 -5.12 -9.59 -5.92
N GLU A 223 -6.26 -10.29 -5.90
CA GLU A 223 -6.30 -11.75 -6.08
C GLU A 223 -7.71 -12.15 -6.55
N LEU A 224 -7.94 -12.03 -7.85
CA LEU A 224 -9.03 -12.72 -8.53
C LEU A 224 -8.47 -14.05 -9.02
N GLN A 225 -8.50 -15.04 -8.13
CA GLN A 225 -8.43 -16.44 -8.51
C GLN A 225 -9.88 -16.93 -8.65
N SER A 226 -10.36 -17.02 -9.89
CA SER A 226 -11.53 -17.84 -10.20
C SER A 226 -11.18 -18.72 -11.38
N GLY A 227 -10.93 -19.99 -11.07
CA GLY A 227 -10.79 -21.09 -12.00
C GLY A 227 -11.79 -22.18 -11.62
N ALA A 228 -12.38 -22.79 -12.66
CA ALA A 228 -13.41 -23.85 -12.66
C ALA A 228 -14.84 -23.37 -12.34
N GLY A 229 -15.89 -23.71 -13.09
CA GLY A 229 -16.09 -24.56 -14.26
C GLY A 229 -17.60 -24.86 -14.39
N HIS A 230 -18.06 -25.12 -15.62
CA HIS A 230 -19.34 -25.77 -15.99
C HIS A 230 -20.68 -25.07 -15.67
N ARG A 231 -21.35 -24.58 -16.73
CA ARG A 231 -22.69 -25.06 -17.12
C ARG A 231 -23.04 -24.68 -18.57
N ALA A 232 -23.73 -25.61 -19.21
CA ALA A 232 -24.15 -25.61 -20.61
C ALA A 232 -25.44 -24.81 -20.84
N GLY A 233 -25.72 -24.51 -22.13
CA GLY A 233 -27.08 -24.57 -22.68
C GLY A 233 -27.81 -23.26 -22.95
N GLU A 234 -28.15 -23.09 -24.24
CA GLU A 234 -29.37 -22.47 -24.80
C GLU A 234 -29.48 -20.94 -25.00
N GLU A 235 -29.27 -20.58 -26.26
CA GLU A 235 -30.20 -19.89 -27.20
C GLU A 235 -31.01 -18.63 -26.80
N HIS A 236 -30.88 -17.66 -27.74
CA HIS A 236 -31.94 -16.87 -28.39
C HIS A 236 -32.25 -15.40 -27.97
N ILE A 237 -32.00 -14.54 -28.98
CA ILE A 237 -32.76 -13.35 -29.44
C ILE A 237 -32.49 -11.97 -28.79
N GLY A 238 -31.74 -11.14 -29.54
CA GLY A 238 -32.24 -9.94 -30.22
C GLY A 238 -32.77 -8.74 -29.40
N GLY A 239 -32.16 -7.57 -29.61
CA GLY A 239 -32.78 -6.29 -29.22
C GLY A 239 -31.91 -5.05 -29.42
N LYS A 240 -32.16 -4.30 -30.50
CA LYS A 240 -31.64 -2.95 -30.78
C LYS A 240 -32.43 -1.87 -30.03
N GLY A 241 -31.75 -0.76 -29.70
CA GLY A 241 -32.35 0.56 -29.40
C GLY A 241 -31.46 1.32 -28.40
N GLY A 242 -30.90 2.50 -28.64
CA GLY A 242 -31.37 3.64 -29.44
C GLY A 242 -31.98 4.67 -28.50
N GLY A 243 -31.19 5.68 -28.06
CA GLY A 243 -31.66 6.70 -27.13
C GLY A 243 -30.74 7.91 -27.05
N LEU A 244 -30.92 8.84 -27.99
CA LEU A 244 -30.37 10.20 -27.99
C LEU A 244 -31.10 11.07 -26.95
N GLY A 245 -30.34 11.82 -26.15
CA GLY A 245 -30.87 12.85 -25.24
C GLY A 245 -30.00 14.09 -25.27
N ARG A 246 -30.43 15.07 -26.08
CA ARG A 246 -29.91 16.45 -26.16
C ARG A 246 -30.30 17.24 -24.91
N GLY A 247 -29.42 18.13 -24.46
CA GLY A 247 -29.75 19.17 -23.48
C GLY A 247 -28.69 20.27 -23.44
N SER A 248 -28.86 21.29 -24.28
CA SER A 248 -28.08 22.53 -24.29
C SER A 248 -28.38 23.39 -23.06
N GLY A 249 -27.36 24.10 -22.57
CA GLY A 249 -27.54 25.17 -21.58
C GLY A 249 -26.28 26.03 -21.49
N ALA A 250 -26.22 27.05 -22.34
CA ALA A 250 -25.21 28.09 -22.30
C ALA A 250 -25.53 29.11 -21.20
N GLY A 251 -24.50 29.55 -20.48
CA GLY A 251 -24.58 30.64 -19.51
C GLY A 251 -23.21 31.28 -19.36
N GLN A 252 -22.98 32.34 -20.13
CA GLN A 252 -21.81 33.21 -20.08
C GLN A 252 -22.13 34.37 -19.13
N GLY A 253 -21.25 34.66 -18.18
CA GLY A 253 -21.40 35.77 -17.23
C GLY A 253 -20.02 36.22 -16.74
N GLU A 254 -19.69 37.46 -17.08
CA GLU A 254 -18.38 38.09 -16.96
C GLU A 254 -17.97 38.50 -15.54
N ARG A 255 -16.66 38.76 -15.46
CA ARG A 255 -15.85 39.26 -14.35
C ARG A 255 -16.30 40.65 -13.86
N ALA A 256 -16.14 40.91 -12.55
CA ALA A 256 -15.27 41.97 -11.99
C ALA A 256 -15.56 42.22 -10.49
N GLY A 257 -14.51 42.52 -9.71
CA GLY A 257 -14.65 43.30 -8.47
C GLY A 257 -14.07 42.70 -7.19
N THR A 258 -12.77 42.40 -7.15
CA THR A 258 -12.03 42.19 -5.89
C THR A 258 -11.87 43.51 -5.14
N GLN A 259 -12.61 43.67 -4.03
CA GLN A 259 -12.27 44.61 -2.96
C GLN A 259 -11.46 43.89 -1.89
N THR A 260 -10.30 44.45 -1.62
CA THR A 260 -9.38 44.11 -0.54
C THR A 260 -10.00 44.48 0.81
N SER A 261 -10.19 43.50 1.68
CA SER A 261 -10.29 43.75 3.12
C SER A 261 -9.48 42.72 3.89
N ARG A 262 -8.61 43.23 4.75
CA ARG A 262 -7.77 42.51 5.69
C ARG A 262 -8.65 41.69 6.64
N GLY A 263 -8.55 40.37 6.53
CA GLY A 263 -8.95 39.43 7.57
C GLY A 263 -7.73 38.61 7.98
N THR A 264 -7.22 38.85 9.18
CA THR A 264 -6.33 37.95 9.92
C THR A 264 -7.05 36.63 10.16
N GLY A 265 -6.93 35.72 9.18
CA GLY A 265 -7.44 34.36 9.25
C GLY A 265 -6.31 33.41 9.60
N LEU A 266 -6.39 32.81 10.78
CA LEU A 266 -5.66 31.62 11.18
C LEU A 266 -5.77 30.58 10.04
N GLY A 267 -4.66 30.36 9.34
CA GLY A 267 -4.58 29.42 8.25
C GLY A 267 -4.75 28.01 8.78
N GLY A 268 -5.96 27.46 8.62
CA GLY A 268 -6.22 26.03 8.63
C GLY A 268 -5.41 25.37 7.53
N GLY A 269 -4.18 25.00 7.87
CA GLY A 269 -3.37 24.11 7.06
C GLY A 269 -4.02 22.73 7.07
N ARG A 270 -4.58 22.34 5.94
CA ARG A 270 -4.73 20.93 5.56
C ARG A 270 -3.33 20.31 5.58
N GLY A 271 -2.91 19.86 6.75
CA GLY A 271 -1.68 19.13 6.98
C GLY A 271 -1.83 17.74 6.38
N GLY A 272 -1.06 17.50 5.32
CA GLY A 272 -0.92 16.18 4.73
C GLY A 272 -0.44 15.17 5.76
N ALA A 273 -0.92 13.93 5.58
CA ALA A 273 -0.54 12.69 6.23
C ALA A 273 0.85 12.69 6.89
N GLY A 274 0.92 13.17 8.13
CA GLY A 274 1.93 12.80 9.10
C GLY A 274 1.28 11.80 10.04
N GLY A 275 1.90 10.64 10.22
CA GLY A 275 1.39 9.62 11.14
C GLY A 275 1.10 10.20 12.53
N ILE A 276 0.09 9.67 13.20
CA ILE A 276 -0.42 10.07 14.53
C ILE A 276 0.67 10.36 15.56
N GLY A 277 1.81 9.66 15.53
CA GLY A 277 2.93 9.90 16.44
C GLY A 277 3.56 11.30 16.36
N GLN A 278 3.38 12.03 15.25
CA GLN A 278 3.86 13.40 15.06
C GLN A 278 2.88 14.46 15.59
N MET A 279 1.66 14.07 15.94
CA MET A 279 0.66 14.98 16.48
C MET A 279 0.99 15.32 17.93
N THR A 280 0.75 16.57 18.34
CA THR A 280 0.81 16.95 19.75
C THR A 280 -0.42 16.45 20.49
N LEU A 281 -0.31 16.31 21.82
CA LEU A 281 -1.44 15.92 22.66
C LEU A 281 -2.64 16.88 22.49
N GLU A 282 -2.38 18.18 22.34
CA GLU A 282 -3.41 19.19 22.02
C GLU A 282 -4.09 18.94 20.67
N GLN A 283 -3.31 18.67 19.62
CA GLN A 283 -3.85 18.36 18.29
C GLN A 283 -4.70 17.09 18.32
N PHE A 284 -4.26 16.08 19.06
CA PHE A 284 -5.00 14.84 19.25
C PHE A 284 -6.33 15.06 19.97
N CYS A 285 -6.33 15.79 21.09
CA CYS A 285 -7.54 16.09 21.86
C CYS A 285 -8.56 16.88 21.04
N ASN A 286 -8.09 17.83 20.22
CA ASN A 286 -8.95 18.61 19.32
C ASN A 286 -9.59 17.76 18.22
N VAL A 287 -8.90 16.73 17.72
CA VAL A 287 -9.41 15.83 16.67
C VAL A 287 -10.39 14.80 17.23
N GLU A 288 -10.09 14.25 18.40
CA GLU A 288 -10.92 13.21 19.04
C GLU A 288 -12.05 13.77 19.91
N GLY A 289 -12.10 15.10 20.13
CA GLY A 289 -13.09 15.74 20.99
C GLY A 289 -12.91 15.38 22.48
N ALA A 290 -11.67 15.14 22.91
CA ALA A 290 -11.35 14.77 24.28
C ALA A 290 -10.85 15.97 25.10
N ASP A 291 -11.06 15.94 26.43
CA ASP A 291 -10.62 17.01 27.32
C ASP A 291 -9.11 16.91 27.61
N LEU A 292 -8.35 17.92 27.18
CA LEU A 292 -6.89 17.96 27.29
C LEU A 292 -6.41 17.94 28.74
N GLU A 293 -7.10 18.67 29.64
CA GLU A 293 -6.71 18.74 31.05
C GLU A 293 -6.96 17.41 31.77
N ALA A 294 -8.09 16.74 31.50
CA ALA A 294 -8.37 15.41 32.03
C ALA A 294 -7.33 14.37 31.59
N ILE A 295 -6.91 14.38 30.32
CA ILE A 295 -5.91 13.44 29.80
C ILE A 295 -4.53 13.70 30.41
N ILE A 296 -4.09 14.97 30.51
CA ILE A 296 -2.83 15.32 31.16
C ILE A 296 -2.82 14.86 32.62
N LYS A 297 -3.93 15.05 33.34
CA LYS A 297 -4.07 14.60 34.73
C LYS A 297 -3.95 13.07 34.85
N LYS A 298 -4.55 12.31 33.94
CA LYS A 298 -4.46 10.83 33.91
C LYS A 298 -3.05 10.34 33.58
N LEU A 299 -2.35 11.02 32.68
CA LEU A 299 -0.95 10.72 32.36
C LEU A 299 -0.02 11.01 33.54
N HIS A 300 -0.19 12.13 34.22
CA HIS A 300 0.56 12.46 35.44
C HIS A 300 0.33 11.45 36.57
N ALA A 301 -0.90 10.95 36.73
CA ALA A 301 -1.21 9.90 37.71
C ALA A 301 -0.46 8.59 37.44
N LYS A 302 -0.04 8.35 36.20
CA LYS A 302 0.82 7.21 35.80
C LYS A 302 2.31 7.55 35.75
N GLY A 303 2.72 8.71 36.24
CA GLY A 303 4.12 9.13 36.28
C GLY A 303 4.68 9.62 34.93
N ILE A 304 3.81 10.02 34.01
CA ILE A 304 4.18 10.49 32.66
C ILE A 304 4.08 12.01 32.65
N GLU A 305 5.20 12.69 32.43
CA GLU A 305 5.23 14.14 32.25
C GLU A 305 4.83 14.50 30.82
N ALA A 306 3.56 14.91 30.66
CA ALA A 306 3.00 15.28 29.36
C ALA A 306 2.45 16.71 29.40
N SER A 307 2.71 17.48 28.35
CA SER A 307 2.18 18.82 28.14
C SER A 307 1.39 18.88 26.83
N ALA A 308 0.64 19.96 26.62
CA ALA A 308 -0.11 20.21 25.37
C ALA A 308 0.74 20.05 24.09
N LYS A 309 2.04 20.35 24.19
CA LYS A 309 3.01 20.31 23.07
C LYS A 309 3.76 18.98 22.96
N THR A 310 3.65 18.10 23.95
CA THR A 310 4.30 16.80 23.91
C THR A 310 3.68 15.97 22.78
N THR A 311 4.52 15.34 21.97
CA THR A 311 4.06 14.52 20.84
C THR A 311 3.51 13.19 21.32
N LEU A 312 2.54 12.63 20.59
CA LEU A 312 2.01 11.30 20.88
C LEU A 312 3.12 10.23 20.85
N ARG A 313 4.15 10.36 20.00
CA ARG A 313 5.29 9.44 20.01
C ARG A 313 6.05 9.48 21.34
N GLN A 314 6.36 10.66 21.86
CA GLN A 314 7.07 10.78 23.14
C GLN A 314 6.27 10.19 24.31
N ILE A 315 4.94 10.36 24.30
CA ILE A 315 4.06 9.78 25.33
C ILE A 315 4.01 8.24 25.18
N ALA A 316 3.96 7.74 23.94
CA ALA A 316 3.97 6.31 23.64
C ALA A 316 5.28 5.64 24.09
N ASP A 317 6.43 6.28 23.81
CA ASP A 317 7.76 5.81 24.22
C ASP A 317 7.87 5.72 25.75
N GLN A 318 7.33 6.70 26.50
CA GLN A 318 7.31 6.67 27.97
C GLN A 318 6.39 5.59 28.54
N LEU A 319 5.34 5.23 27.81
CA LEU A 319 4.39 4.17 28.17
C LEU A 319 4.86 2.77 27.74
N GLY A 320 5.90 2.67 26.91
CA GLY A 320 6.31 1.42 26.28
C GLY A 320 5.24 0.84 25.33
N VAL A 321 4.34 1.68 24.82
CA VAL A 321 3.27 1.28 23.89
C VAL A 321 3.55 1.86 22.51
N HIS A 322 3.07 1.22 21.45
CA HIS A 322 3.25 1.75 20.11
C HIS A 322 2.37 3.01 19.90
N PRO A 323 2.80 4.06 19.17
CA PRO A 323 2.03 5.30 18.98
C PRO A 323 0.62 5.11 18.40
N ARG A 324 0.37 3.95 17.77
CA ARG A 324 -0.94 3.53 17.26
C ARG A 324 -1.93 3.12 18.34
N ASP A 325 -1.42 2.47 19.39
CA ASP A 325 -2.24 1.96 20.50
C ASP A 325 -2.49 3.05 21.55
N LEU A 326 -1.67 4.11 21.51
CA LEU A 326 -1.81 5.26 22.39
C LEU A 326 -3.19 5.93 22.29
N ARG A 327 -3.86 5.89 21.11
CA ARG A 327 -5.22 6.42 20.96
C ARG A 327 -6.20 5.72 21.91
N GLY A 328 -6.16 4.39 21.94
CA GLY A 328 -7.00 3.60 22.85
C GLY A 328 -6.62 3.84 24.30
N VAL A 329 -5.32 3.83 24.59
CA VAL A 329 -4.84 4.09 25.95
C VAL A 329 -5.28 5.46 26.45
N LEU A 330 -5.14 6.54 25.67
CA LEU A 330 -5.51 7.90 26.11
C LEU A 330 -7.01 8.08 26.32
N LEU A 331 -7.85 7.46 25.49
CA LEU A 331 -9.31 7.58 25.58
C LEU A 331 -9.92 6.67 26.65
N TYR A 332 -9.27 5.54 26.97
CA TYR A 332 -9.73 4.54 27.93
C TYR A 332 -8.86 4.44 29.19
N LEU A 333 -7.92 5.38 29.40
CA LEU A 333 -7.25 5.54 30.69
C LEU A 333 -8.36 5.73 31.75
N PRO A 334 -8.46 4.88 32.79
CA PRO A 334 -9.45 5.05 33.84
C PRO A 334 -9.35 6.42 34.51
#